data_AF-A0A844QA24-F1
#
_entry.id   AF-A0A844QA24-F1
#
_cell.length_a   1.000
_cell.length_b   1.000
_cell.length_c   1.000
_cell.angle_alpha   90.00
_cell.angle_beta   90.00
_cell.angle_gamma   90.00
#
_symmetry.space_group_name_H-M   'P 1'
#
loop_
_entity.id
_entity.type
_entity.pdbx_description
1 polymer ?
#
loop_
_entity_poly.entity_id
_entity_poly.type
_entity_poly.pdbx_seq_one_letter_code
_entity_poly.pdbx_strand_id
1 'polypeptide(L)'
;MEGDAMSIERVIAEACGSYASRGFFVGASITGRKRQNIMTVHEILHGETVYGLIDMTVFGSAKHSAVFTNYKLSVHNAWGSDIVRSWAIPWDQFAHAKVAHSGKKTDFNVYVDQFAINTAGSALAPAEVATLLRDLQQRLRNMGAPSEPEAIETATEDVEWMVAVNGETFGPYKERAVIRYVAQGRFDRTRDYVWRTGMPDWRRMEDVDVFRRNTPPPPPPGAENELPPLPGGVPRLPKGRKR
;
A
#
# COMPACT_ATOMS: atom_id res chain seq x y z
N MET A 1 22.17 25.01 -7.12
CA MET A 1 20.70 25.11 -7.12
C MET A 1 20.20 23.70 -7.30
N GLU A 2 19.98 23.03 -6.18
CA GLU A 2 19.60 21.63 -6.12
C GLU A 2 18.13 21.54 -6.53
N GLY A 3 17.86 20.84 -7.64
CA GLY A 3 16.52 20.65 -8.16
C GLY A 3 15.70 19.88 -7.13
N ASP A 4 14.78 20.58 -6.48
CA ASP A 4 13.88 20.10 -5.43
C ASP A 4 12.93 19.06 -6.04
N ALA A 5 13.36 17.80 -6.08
CA ALA A 5 12.55 16.70 -6.57
C ALA A 5 11.26 16.61 -5.73
N MET A 6 10.11 16.62 -6.41
CA MET A 6 8.80 16.67 -5.76
C MET A 6 8.52 15.36 -5.01
N SER A 7 8.77 15.33 -3.70
CA SER A 7 8.51 14.17 -2.85
C SER A 7 7.02 13.80 -2.79
N ILE A 8 6.73 12.52 -2.54
CA ILE A 8 5.35 12.02 -2.44
C ILE A 8 4.58 12.68 -1.30
N GLU A 9 5.26 12.91 -0.19
CA GLU A 9 4.74 13.63 0.97
C GLU A 9 4.25 15.04 0.60
N ARG A 10 5.05 15.76 -0.19
CA ARG A 10 4.72 17.12 -0.64
C ARG A 10 3.49 17.14 -1.54
N VAL A 11 3.40 16.21 -2.49
CA VAL A 11 2.23 16.14 -3.38
C VAL A 11 0.95 15.85 -2.61
N ILE A 12 1.00 14.91 -1.67
CA ILE A 12 -0.17 14.57 -0.85
C ILE A 12 -0.55 15.76 0.02
N ALA A 13 0.43 16.42 0.65
CA ALA A 13 0.20 17.59 1.48
C ALA A 13 -0.41 18.76 0.69
N GLU A 14 0.11 19.08 -0.50
CA GLU A 14 -0.38 20.15 -1.38
C GLU A 14 -1.78 19.85 -1.92
N ALA A 15 -2.03 18.61 -2.36
CA ALA A 15 -3.34 18.16 -2.79
C ALA A 15 -4.34 18.30 -1.64
N CYS A 16 -4.03 17.74 -0.47
CA CYS A 16 -4.92 17.85 0.69
C CYS A 16 -5.14 19.32 1.10
N GLY A 17 -4.08 20.13 1.15
CA GLY A 17 -4.19 21.56 1.47
C GLY A 17 -5.12 22.33 0.55
N SER A 18 -5.17 21.98 -0.74
CA SER A 18 -6.00 22.64 -1.76
C SER A 18 -7.51 22.39 -1.57
N TYR A 19 -7.90 21.32 -0.87
CA TYR A 19 -9.31 20.93 -0.65
C TYR A 19 -9.79 21.12 0.80
N ALA A 20 -8.98 21.76 1.66
CA ALA A 20 -9.34 22.01 3.05
C ALA A 20 -10.70 22.72 3.15
N SER A 21 -11.68 22.05 3.75
CA SER A 21 -13.08 22.50 3.76
C SER A 21 -13.88 21.84 4.87
N ARG A 22 -15.15 22.21 5.03
CA ARG A 22 -16.03 21.57 6.01
C ARG A 22 -16.26 20.11 5.61
N GLY A 23 -15.68 19.18 6.37
CA GLY A 23 -15.76 17.74 6.09
C GLY A 23 -14.43 17.12 5.62
N PHE A 24 -13.48 17.95 5.19
CA PHE A 24 -12.12 17.53 4.87
C PHE A 24 -11.08 18.23 5.73
N PHE A 25 -10.44 17.45 6.59
CA PHE A 25 -9.45 17.92 7.57
C PHE A 25 -8.05 17.63 7.07
N VAL A 26 -7.09 18.52 7.33
CA VAL A 26 -5.73 18.44 6.78
C VAL A 26 -4.69 18.56 7.89
N GLY A 27 -3.73 17.63 7.91
CA GLY A 27 -2.55 17.65 8.77
C GLY A 27 -2.85 17.95 10.24
N ALA A 28 -2.30 19.06 10.74
CA ALA A 28 -2.40 19.47 12.14
C ALA A 28 -3.84 19.77 12.61
N SER A 29 -4.81 19.94 11.71
CA SER A 29 -6.22 20.11 12.11
C SER A 29 -6.87 18.79 12.56
N ILE A 30 -6.22 17.65 12.30
CA ILE A 30 -6.69 16.31 12.68
C ILE A 30 -6.19 16.01 14.10
N THR A 31 -6.95 16.44 15.11
CA THR A 31 -6.57 16.34 16.52
C THR A 31 -7.60 15.59 17.38
N GLY A 32 -7.24 15.36 18.64
CA GLY A 32 -8.14 14.86 19.67
C GLY A 32 -8.83 13.55 19.32
N ARG A 33 -10.15 13.50 19.51
CA ARG A 33 -10.97 12.29 19.37
C ARG A 33 -11.00 11.75 17.92
N LYS A 34 -10.91 12.62 16.90
CA LYS A 34 -10.85 12.18 15.50
C LYS A 34 -9.57 11.40 15.23
N ARG A 35 -8.42 11.92 15.69
CA ARG A 35 -7.14 11.22 15.58
C ARG A 35 -7.17 9.86 16.28
N GLN A 36 -7.70 9.79 17.51
CA GLN A 36 -7.81 8.51 18.21
C GLN A 36 -8.69 7.49 17.45
N ASN A 37 -9.81 7.95 16.90
CA ASN A 37 -10.73 7.09 16.17
C ASN A 37 -10.10 6.55 14.88
N ILE A 38 -9.40 7.39 14.11
CA ILE A 38 -8.75 6.92 12.86
C ILE A 38 -7.65 5.91 13.14
N MET A 39 -6.85 6.09 14.21
CA MET A 39 -5.83 5.11 14.61
C MET A 39 -6.43 3.78 15.09
N THR A 40 -7.72 3.77 15.44
CA THR A 40 -8.43 2.55 15.88
C THR A 40 -9.05 1.80 14.71
N VAL A 41 -9.59 2.51 13.71
CA VAL A 41 -10.35 1.91 12.60
C VAL A 41 -9.53 1.74 11.32
N HIS A 42 -8.41 2.46 11.19
CA HIS A 42 -7.45 2.32 10.09
C HIS A 42 -6.16 1.68 10.60
N GLU A 43 -5.60 0.77 9.80
CA GLU A 43 -4.27 0.20 10.04
C GLU A 43 -3.18 1.22 9.68
N ILE A 44 -2.93 2.16 10.59
CA ILE A 44 -1.89 3.18 10.45
C ILE A 44 -0.63 2.68 11.17
N LEU A 45 0.44 2.44 10.40
CA LEU A 45 1.70 1.91 10.92
C LEU A 45 2.52 2.98 11.66
N HIS A 46 3.47 2.53 12.48
CA HIS A 46 4.37 3.45 13.18
C HIS A 46 5.22 4.24 12.17
N GLY A 47 5.21 5.58 12.25
CA GLY A 47 5.87 6.47 11.29
C GLY A 47 5.02 6.88 10.08
N GLU A 48 3.81 6.33 9.95
CA GLU A 48 2.86 6.75 8.92
C GLU A 48 2.24 8.11 9.29
N THR A 49 2.41 9.09 8.40
CA THR A 49 1.91 10.45 8.62
C THR A 49 0.56 10.61 7.93
N VAL A 50 -0.44 11.13 8.65
CA VAL A 50 -1.76 11.44 8.11
C VAL A 50 -1.79 12.89 7.60
N TYR A 51 -2.03 13.04 6.30
CA TYR A 51 -2.10 14.34 5.63
C TYR A 51 -3.53 14.84 5.45
N GLY A 52 -4.49 13.93 5.26
CA GLY A 52 -5.87 14.27 4.98
C GLY A 52 -6.85 13.28 5.61
N LEU A 53 -8.03 13.78 5.96
CA LEU A 53 -9.14 13.01 6.48
C LEU A 53 -10.45 13.53 5.87
N ILE A 54 -11.15 12.66 5.14
CA ILE A 54 -12.57 12.86 4.84
C ILE A 54 -13.35 12.24 5.99
N ASP A 55 -14.01 13.09 6.78
CA ASP A 55 -14.94 12.61 7.81
C ASP A 55 -16.30 12.38 7.19
N MET A 56 -16.68 11.10 7.08
CA MET A 56 -17.92 10.69 6.46
C MET A 56 -19.03 10.51 7.51
N THR A 57 -18.81 10.96 8.75
CA THR A 57 -19.80 10.81 9.83
C THR A 57 -20.64 12.07 10.06
N VAL A 58 -21.95 11.87 10.26
CA VAL A 58 -22.92 12.96 10.52
C VAL A 58 -22.52 13.83 11.72
N PHE A 59 -22.04 13.21 12.80
CA PHE A 59 -21.65 13.89 14.04
C PHE A 59 -20.13 14.17 14.14
N GLY A 60 -19.38 13.98 13.06
CA GLY A 60 -17.96 14.35 13.01
C GLY A 60 -17.02 13.50 13.88
N SER A 61 -17.36 12.23 14.13
CA SER A 61 -16.54 11.29 14.91
C SER A 61 -15.35 10.71 14.14
N ALA A 62 -15.35 10.75 12.80
CA ALA A 62 -14.33 10.12 11.94
C ALA A 62 -14.15 8.60 12.13
N LYS A 63 -15.21 7.90 12.56
CA LYS A 63 -15.23 6.42 12.55
C LYS A 63 -15.68 5.84 11.22
N HIS A 64 -16.36 6.62 10.38
CA HIS A 64 -16.63 6.37 8.96
C HIS A 64 -15.75 7.37 8.21
N SER A 65 -14.66 6.92 7.61
CA SER A 65 -13.62 7.85 7.14
C SER A 65 -12.77 7.31 6.00
N ALA A 66 -12.23 8.24 5.22
CA ALA A 66 -11.12 7.99 4.31
C ALA A 66 -9.92 8.84 4.77
N VAL A 67 -8.74 8.21 4.85
CA VAL A 67 -7.51 8.79 5.38
C VAL A 67 -6.42 8.71 4.32
N PHE A 68 -5.71 9.83 4.16
CA PHE A 68 -4.61 10.00 3.21
C PHE A 68 -3.31 10.02 3.99
N THR A 69 -2.46 9.01 3.79
CA THR A 69 -1.17 8.90 4.48
C THR A 69 0.00 9.10 3.52
N ASN A 70 1.25 9.05 3.98
CA ASN A 70 2.40 9.04 3.06
C ASN A 70 2.50 7.78 2.18
N TYR A 71 1.77 6.69 2.50
CA TYR A 71 1.89 5.41 1.79
C TYR A 71 0.64 5.01 1.01
N LYS A 72 -0.56 5.36 1.50
CA LYS A 72 -1.81 4.82 0.96
C LYS A 72 -3.01 5.73 1.21
N LEU A 73 -4.04 5.53 0.38
CA LEU A 73 -5.41 5.86 0.73
C LEU A 73 -6.00 4.70 1.54
N SER A 74 -6.48 4.98 2.75
CA SER A 74 -7.15 3.99 3.62
C SER A 74 -8.59 4.38 3.86
N VAL A 75 -9.52 3.43 3.74
CA VAL A 75 -10.97 3.68 3.80
C VAL A 75 -11.61 2.73 4.79
N HIS A 76 -12.50 3.28 5.63
CA HIS A 76 -13.32 2.53 6.57
C HIS A 76 -14.80 2.93 6.45
N ASN A 77 -15.58 2.07 5.83
CA ASN A 77 -17.02 2.13 5.71
C ASN A 77 -17.70 1.49 6.93
N ALA A 78 -17.80 2.22 8.05
CA ALA A 78 -18.49 1.79 9.27
C ALA A 78 -19.98 1.36 9.08
N TRP A 79 -20.67 1.94 8.12
CA TRP A 79 -22.04 1.59 7.74
C TRP A 79 -22.21 1.56 6.21
N GLY A 80 -23.39 1.12 5.77
CA GLY A 80 -23.71 0.91 4.36
C GLY A 80 -23.90 -0.58 4.05
N SER A 81 -24.34 -0.85 2.83
CA SER A 81 -24.49 -2.20 2.28
C SER A 81 -23.25 -2.69 1.54
N ASP A 82 -22.13 -1.98 1.66
CA ASP A 82 -20.87 -2.31 0.97
C ASP A 82 -20.28 -3.62 1.51
N ILE A 83 -19.90 -4.49 0.58
CA ILE A 83 -19.36 -5.82 0.89
C ILE A 83 -18.01 -5.71 1.61
N VAL A 84 -17.19 -4.72 1.21
CA VAL A 84 -15.86 -4.48 1.78
C VAL A 84 -15.91 -3.23 2.66
N ARG A 85 -15.87 -3.44 3.98
CA ARG A 85 -15.96 -2.36 4.97
C ARG A 85 -14.65 -1.62 5.19
N SER A 86 -13.51 -2.30 5.15
CA SER A 86 -12.19 -1.68 5.29
C SER A 86 -11.31 -2.09 4.13
N TRP A 87 -10.63 -1.14 3.52
CA TRP A 87 -9.66 -1.40 2.47
C TRP A 87 -8.63 -0.27 2.40
N ALA A 88 -7.51 -0.53 1.75
CA ALA A 88 -6.51 0.47 1.47
C ALA A 88 -5.84 0.21 0.13
N ILE A 89 -5.39 1.27 -0.53
CA ILE A 89 -4.69 1.22 -1.81
C ILE A 89 -3.42 2.08 -1.73
N PRO A 90 -2.23 1.49 -1.95
CA PRO A 90 -0.99 2.24 -2.05
C PRO A 90 -1.01 3.28 -3.18
N TRP A 91 -0.24 4.37 -3.05
CA TRP A 91 -0.31 5.48 -4.00
C TRP A 91 0.09 5.15 -5.44
N ASP A 92 1.02 4.20 -5.64
CA ASP A 92 1.41 3.71 -6.97
C ASP A 92 0.23 3.05 -7.68
N GLN A 93 -0.53 2.21 -6.97
CA GLN A 93 -1.73 1.57 -7.51
C GLN A 93 -2.88 2.57 -7.67
N PHE A 94 -3.08 3.43 -6.67
CA PHE A 94 -4.12 4.45 -6.69
C PHE A 94 -3.95 5.41 -7.87
N ALA A 95 -2.72 5.78 -8.22
CA ALA A 95 -2.45 6.64 -9.35
C ALA A 95 -3.07 6.09 -10.64
N HIS A 96 -3.15 4.78 -10.84
CA HIS A 96 -3.70 4.15 -12.04
C HIS A 96 -5.13 3.62 -11.90
N ALA A 97 -5.69 3.62 -10.69
CA ALA A 97 -7.05 3.16 -10.42
C ALA A 97 -8.12 3.98 -11.16
N LYS A 98 -9.29 3.38 -11.38
CA LYS A 98 -10.44 4.08 -11.96
C LYS A 98 -11.27 4.75 -10.86
N VAL A 99 -11.38 6.08 -10.91
CA VAL A 99 -12.24 6.85 -9.99
C VAL A 99 -13.56 7.24 -10.65
N ALA A 100 -14.68 6.72 -10.13
CA ALA A 100 -16.02 6.93 -10.68
C ALA A 100 -17.08 7.17 -9.59
N HIS A 101 -18.17 7.85 -9.94
CA HIS A 101 -19.39 7.95 -9.13
C HIS A 101 -20.59 7.97 -10.09
N SER A 102 -21.78 7.55 -9.64
CA SER A 102 -22.93 7.40 -10.56
C SER A 102 -23.64 8.72 -10.92
N GLY A 103 -23.39 9.78 -10.16
CA GLY A 103 -24.05 11.10 -10.30
C GLY A 103 -25.52 11.11 -9.86
N LYS A 104 -26.08 9.98 -9.43
CA LYS A 104 -27.44 9.90 -8.89
C LYS A 104 -27.50 10.53 -7.50
N LYS A 105 -28.52 11.34 -7.23
CA LYS A 105 -28.71 12.01 -5.92
C LYS A 105 -28.84 11.05 -4.73
N THR A 106 -29.25 9.81 -4.98
CA THR A 106 -29.45 8.78 -3.96
C THR A 106 -28.23 7.88 -3.75
N ASP A 107 -27.20 8.04 -4.58
CA ASP A 107 -25.99 7.23 -4.52
C ASP A 107 -24.86 8.06 -3.93
N PHE A 108 -24.42 7.65 -2.75
CA PHE A 108 -23.38 8.33 -1.99
C PHE A 108 -22.01 7.69 -2.19
N ASN A 109 -21.86 6.76 -3.13
CA ASN A 109 -20.60 6.06 -3.33
C ASN A 109 -19.70 6.75 -4.36
N VAL A 110 -18.42 6.82 -4.00
CA VAL A 110 -17.32 7.04 -4.94
C VAL A 110 -16.54 5.74 -5.04
N TYR A 111 -16.33 5.24 -6.24
CA TYR A 111 -15.62 3.99 -6.50
C TYR A 111 -14.17 4.27 -6.89
N VAL A 112 -13.26 3.55 -6.26
CA VAL A 112 -11.88 3.36 -6.69
C VAL A 112 -11.76 1.91 -7.15
N ASP A 113 -11.69 1.71 -8.47
CA ASP A 113 -11.92 0.42 -9.12
C ASP A 113 -13.25 -0.20 -8.69
N GLN A 114 -13.18 -1.33 -7.98
CA GLN A 114 -14.34 -2.05 -7.46
C GLN A 114 -14.69 -1.69 -6.00
N PHE A 115 -13.85 -0.89 -5.33
CA PHE A 115 -14.00 -0.57 -3.92
C PHE A 115 -14.72 0.76 -3.72
N ALA A 116 -15.74 0.76 -2.86
CA ALA A 116 -16.53 1.95 -2.57
C ALA A 116 -15.94 2.76 -1.41
N ILE A 117 -16.00 4.08 -1.55
CA ILE A 117 -15.91 5.08 -0.50
C ILE A 117 -17.33 5.58 -0.30
N ASN A 118 -17.96 5.16 0.78
CA ASN A 118 -19.32 5.58 1.09
C ASN A 118 -19.26 6.96 1.75
N THR A 119 -19.78 7.99 1.06
CA THR A 119 -19.72 9.37 1.55
C THR A 119 -20.97 9.76 2.36
N ALA A 120 -21.88 8.82 2.63
CA ALA A 120 -23.11 9.12 3.36
C ALA A 120 -22.81 9.61 4.78
N GLY A 121 -23.24 10.82 5.08
CA GLY A 121 -22.97 11.50 6.35
C GLY A 121 -21.78 12.45 6.30
N SER A 122 -21.02 12.48 5.20
CA SER A 122 -20.02 13.51 4.92
C SER A 122 -20.69 14.86 4.63
N ALA A 123 -19.97 15.93 4.92
CA ALA A 123 -20.31 17.26 4.41
C ALA A 123 -19.87 17.46 2.94
N LEU A 124 -19.01 16.58 2.42
CA LEU A 124 -18.60 16.57 1.00
C LEU A 124 -19.55 15.69 0.18
N ALA A 125 -19.97 16.20 -0.97
CA ALA A 125 -20.71 15.42 -1.95
C ALA A 125 -19.80 14.38 -2.66
N PRO A 126 -20.36 13.27 -3.17
CA PRO A 126 -19.59 12.28 -3.94
C PRO A 126 -18.78 12.88 -5.10
N ALA A 127 -19.33 13.89 -5.78
CA ALA A 127 -18.66 14.57 -6.87
C ALA A 127 -17.42 15.36 -6.42
N GLU A 128 -17.47 15.97 -5.22
CA GLU A 128 -16.34 16.71 -4.64
C GLU A 128 -15.22 15.73 -4.24
N VAL A 129 -15.59 14.62 -3.59
CA VAL A 129 -14.64 13.55 -3.24
C VAL A 129 -14.00 12.97 -4.51
N ALA A 130 -14.78 12.66 -5.55
CA ALA A 130 -14.25 12.17 -6.81
C ALA A 130 -13.32 13.19 -7.50
N THR A 131 -13.62 14.48 -7.39
CA THR A 131 -12.78 15.56 -7.93
C THR A 131 -11.44 15.63 -7.20
N LEU A 132 -11.46 15.61 -5.86
CA LEU A 132 -10.25 15.56 -5.03
C LEU A 132 -9.39 14.35 -5.38
N LEU A 133 -9.99 13.16 -5.46
CA LEU A 133 -9.26 11.93 -5.78
C LEU A 133 -8.62 11.99 -7.18
N ARG A 134 -9.33 12.53 -8.18
CA ARG A 134 -8.77 12.69 -9.54
C ARG A 134 -7.66 13.72 -9.62
N ASP A 135 -7.78 14.85 -8.91
CA ASP A 135 -6.71 15.84 -8.83
C ASP A 135 -5.45 15.23 -8.17
N LEU A 136 -5.64 14.49 -7.08
CA LEU A 136 -4.55 13.75 -6.45
C LEU A 136 -3.94 12.72 -7.40
N GLN A 137 -4.75 11.96 -8.15
CA GLN A 137 -4.24 11.04 -9.18
C GLN A 137 -3.40 11.76 -10.24
N GLN A 138 -3.86 12.92 -10.71
CA GLN A 138 -3.14 13.69 -11.71
C GLN A 138 -1.80 14.19 -11.16
N ARG A 139 -1.75 14.69 -9.93
CA ARG A 139 -0.49 15.12 -9.30
C ARG A 139 0.48 13.96 -9.05
N LEU A 140 -0.03 12.81 -8.60
CA LEU A 140 0.78 11.60 -8.42
C LEU A 140 1.34 11.09 -9.76
N ARG A 141 0.52 11.11 -10.82
CA ARG A 141 0.98 10.78 -12.17
C ARG A 141 1.99 11.79 -12.67
N ASN A 142 1.81 13.08 -12.42
CA ASN A 142 2.73 14.12 -12.86
C ASN A 142 4.09 14.07 -12.12
N MET A 143 4.10 13.58 -10.88
CA MET A 143 5.34 13.26 -10.16
C MET A 143 6.06 12.05 -10.79
N GLY A 144 5.30 11.05 -11.22
CA GLY A 144 5.80 9.87 -11.94
C GLY A 144 5.89 10.03 -13.46
N ALA A 145 5.55 11.19 -14.02
CA ALA A 145 5.51 11.42 -15.46
C ALA A 145 6.83 12.04 -15.91
N PRO A 146 7.60 11.37 -16.78
CA PRO A 146 8.55 12.05 -17.63
C PRO A 146 7.78 12.98 -18.57
N SER A 147 8.25 14.21 -18.76
CA SER A 147 7.73 15.13 -19.76
C SER A 147 7.97 14.63 -21.19
N GLU A 148 6.92 14.13 -21.85
CA GLU A 148 6.76 13.79 -23.30
C GLU A 148 7.65 12.68 -23.92
N PRO A 149 7.24 12.06 -25.06
CA PRO A 149 6.94 10.65 -25.16
C PRO A 149 8.12 9.85 -25.73
N GLU A 150 8.99 9.34 -24.87
CA GLU A 150 9.68 8.10 -25.14
C GLU A 150 8.87 6.96 -24.53
N ALA A 151 8.16 6.24 -25.40
CA ALA A 151 7.69 4.92 -25.07
C ALA A 151 8.92 4.04 -24.78
N ILE A 152 9.23 3.82 -23.51
CA ILE A 152 9.81 2.55 -23.04
C ILE A 152 9.15 2.19 -21.70
N GLU A 153 8.51 1.02 -21.72
CA GLU A 153 8.03 0.28 -20.58
C GLU A 153 9.14 0.06 -19.54
N THR A 154 8.93 0.49 -18.30
CA THR A 154 9.41 -0.26 -17.12
C THR A 154 8.32 -0.09 -16.06
N ALA A 155 7.27 -0.91 -16.05
CA ALA A 155 7.33 -2.23 -15.44
C ALA A 155 8.33 -2.22 -14.27
N THR A 156 7.85 -2.44 -13.04
CA THR A 156 8.68 -3.24 -12.13
C THR A 156 9.13 -4.41 -12.98
N GLU A 157 10.40 -4.46 -13.38
CA GLU A 157 10.89 -5.59 -14.15
C GLU A 157 10.43 -6.85 -13.43
N ASP A 158 10.13 -7.90 -14.18
CA ASP A 158 9.95 -9.24 -13.65
C ASP A 158 11.28 -9.69 -13.00
N VAL A 159 11.68 -9.03 -11.92
CA VAL A 159 12.86 -9.32 -11.13
C VAL A 159 12.50 -10.55 -10.35
N GLU A 160 12.90 -11.66 -10.95
CA GLU A 160 12.81 -12.99 -10.42
C GLU A 160 13.81 -13.14 -9.28
N TRP A 161 13.27 -13.16 -8.06
CA TRP A 161 14.02 -13.39 -6.84
C TRP A 161 14.05 -14.88 -6.51
N MET A 162 15.24 -15.38 -6.23
CA MET A 162 15.46 -16.68 -5.61
C MET A 162 15.60 -16.49 -4.10
N VAL A 163 15.01 -17.41 -3.33
CA VAL A 163 15.03 -17.42 -1.87
C VAL A 163 15.68 -18.71 -1.40
N ALA A 164 16.69 -18.64 -0.54
CA ALA A 164 17.31 -19.83 0.05
C ALA A 164 16.90 -19.99 1.52
N VAL A 165 16.27 -21.12 1.84
CA VAL A 165 15.81 -21.50 3.19
C VAL A 165 16.48 -22.84 3.54
N ASN A 166 17.24 -22.89 4.64
CA ASN A 166 17.92 -24.10 5.11
C ASN A 166 18.76 -24.85 4.04
N GLY A 167 19.33 -24.12 3.08
CA GLY A 167 20.15 -24.70 2.01
C GLY A 167 19.38 -25.18 0.78
N GLU A 168 18.05 -25.03 0.77
CA GLU A 168 17.19 -25.25 -0.40
C GLU A 168 16.83 -23.91 -1.04
N THR A 169 16.87 -23.85 -2.37
CA THR A 169 16.55 -22.65 -3.14
C THR A 169 15.15 -22.73 -3.73
N PHE A 170 14.36 -21.70 -3.53
CA PHE A 170 12.96 -21.56 -3.95
C PHE A 170 12.80 -20.35 -4.86
N GLY A 171 11.95 -20.46 -5.86
CA GLY A 171 11.72 -19.42 -6.86
C GLY A 171 11.88 -19.95 -8.29
N PRO A 172 11.88 -19.05 -9.29
CA PRO A 172 11.84 -17.60 -9.15
C PRO A 172 10.50 -17.07 -8.64
N TYR A 173 10.55 -16.07 -7.76
CA TYR A 173 9.38 -15.37 -7.26
C TYR A 173 9.45 -13.90 -7.63
N LYS A 174 8.29 -13.30 -7.89
CA LYS A 174 8.20 -11.83 -7.95
C LYS A 174 8.44 -11.27 -6.56
N GLU A 175 9.09 -10.11 -6.49
CA GLU A 175 9.42 -9.41 -5.23
C GLU A 175 8.23 -9.30 -4.26
N ARG A 176 7.06 -8.88 -4.77
CA ARG A 176 5.81 -8.77 -4.00
C ARG A 176 5.36 -10.10 -3.40
N ALA A 177 5.63 -11.23 -4.06
CA ALA A 177 5.32 -12.55 -3.55
C ALA A 177 6.26 -12.94 -2.40
N VAL A 178 7.57 -12.64 -2.53
CA VAL A 178 8.55 -12.87 -1.46
C VAL A 178 8.20 -12.06 -0.20
N ILE A 179 7.87 -10.78 -0.36
CA ILE A 179 7.42 -9.91 0.75
C ILE A 179 6.20 -10.52 1.48
N ARG A 180 5.22 -11.00 0.71
CA ARG A 180 4.01 -11.65 1.27
C ARG A 180 4.36 -12.93 2.03
N TYR A 181 5.28 -13.74 1.52
CA TYR A 181 5.68 -14.99 2.17
C TYR A 181 6.46 -14.74 3.47
N VAL A 182 7.29 -13.70 3.53
CA VAL A 182 7.91 -13.28 4.79
C VAL A 182 6.84 -12.83 5.80
N ALA A 183 5.84 -12.05 5.36
CA ALA A 183 4.75 -11.62 6.24
C ALA A 183 3.89 -12.78 6.76
N GLN A 184 3.83 -13.89 6.02
CA GLN A 184 3.12 -15.11 6.41
C GLN A 184 3.97 -16.07 7.28
N GLY A 185 5.20 -15.69 7.61
CA GLY A 185 6.14 -16.56 8.34
C GLY A 185 6.67 -17.73 7.53
N ARG A 186 6.47 -17.73 6.20
CA ARG A 186 6.94 -18.78 5.29
C ARG A 186 8.44 -18.64 5.01
N PHE A 187 8.95 -17.41 5.05
CA PHE A 187 10.37 -17.09 4.96
C PHE A 187 10.76 -16.23 6.16
N ASP A 188 11.94 -16.46 6.69
CA ASP A 188 12.51 -15.74 7.81
C ASP A 188 13.50 -14.69 7.32
N ARG A 189 13.17 -13.42 7.57
CA ARG A 189 13.99 -12.28 7.17
C ARG A 189 15.42 -12.29 7.70
N THR A 190 15.64 -12.89 8.87
CA THR A 190 16.92 -12.91 9.58
C THR A 190 17.74 -14.17 9.31
N ARG A 191 17.11 -15.23 8.80
CA ARG A 191 17.77 -16.52 8.55
C ARG A 191 17.92 -16.84 7.07
N ASP A 192 17.01 -16.35 6.24
CA ASP A 192 16.94 -16.71 4.83
C ASP A 192 17.69 -15.73 3.93
N TYR A 193 18.16 -16.24 2.80
CA TYR A 193 18.92 -15.49 1.81
C TYR A 193 18.08 -15.25 0.57
N VAL A 194 18.41 -14.20 -0.15
CA VAL A 194 17.83 -13.82 -1.43
C VAL A 194 18.92 -13.54 -2.44
N TRP A 195 18.62 -13.85 -3.68
CA TRP A 195 19.47 -13.56 -4.82
C TRP A 195 18.61 -13.24 -6.03
N ARG A 196 19.13 -12.40 -6.93
CA ARG A 196 18.54 -12.14 -8.24
C ARG A 196 19.65 -12.02 -9.27
N THR A 197 19.29 -12.19 -10.54
CA THR A 197 20.20 -11.97 -11.67
C THR A 197 20.88 -10.61 -11.55
N GLY A 198 22.21 -10.60 -11.63
CA GLY A 198 23.04 -9.39 -11.48
C GLY A 198 23.58 -9.15 -10.06
N MET A 199 23.17 -9.93 -9.05
CA MET A 199 23.85 -9.91 -7.73
C MET A 199 25.12 -10.78 -7.76
N PRO A 200 26.25 -10.30 -7.20
CA PRO A 200 27.51 -11.04 -7.21
C PRO A 200 27.41 -12.32 -6.36
N ASP A 201 26.68 -12.26 -5.25
CA ASP A 201 26.48 -13.36 -4.30
C ASP A 201 25.10 -13.27 -3.63
N TRP A 202 24.66 -14.37 -3.01
CA TRP A 202 23.47 -14.42 -2.16
C TRP A 202 23.63 -13.46 -0.97
N ARG A 203 22.56 -12.73 -0.63
CA ARG A 203 22.54 -11.83 0.53
C ARG A 203 21.42 -12.20 1.48
N ARG A 204 21.59 -11.92 2.76
CA ARG A 204 20.49 -12.12 3.73
C ARG A 204 19.34 -11.20 3.39
N MET A 205 18.11 -11.65 3.59
CA MET A 205 16.92 -10.81 3.35
C MET A 205 16.98 -9.50 4.14
N GLU A 206 17.48 -9.53 5.37
CA GLU A 206 17.68 -8.33 6.19
C GLU A 206 18.70 -7.33 5.63
N ASP A 207 19.66 -7.79 4.83
CA ASP A 207 20.71 -6.95 4.22
C ASP A 207 20.28 -6.35 2.88
N VAL A 208 19.15 -6.80 2.34
CA VAL A 208 18.59 -6.28 1.10
C VAL A 208 17.50 -5.26 1.42
N ASP A 209 17.74 -4.01 1.02
CA ASP A 209 16.89 -2.86 1.35
C ASP A 209 15.39 -3.09 1.10
N VAL A 210 15.06 -3.75 -0.01
CA VAL A 210 13.66 -3.97 -0.38
C VAL A 210 12.94 -4.91 0.58
N PHE A 211 13.59 -5.95 1.07
CA PHE A 211 12.97 -6.87 2.04
C PHE A 211 13.06 -6.31 3.45
N ARG A 212 14.17 -5.64 3.82
CA ARG A 212 14.31 -4.97 5.11
C ARG A 212 13.20 -3.96 5.38
N ARG A 213 12.83 -3.14 4.38
CA ARG A 213 11.82 -2.08 4.51
C ARG A 213 10.38 -2.58 4.46
N ASN A 214 10.12 -3.67 3.73
CA ASN A 214 8.76 -4.08 3.36
C ASN A 214 8.25 -5.33 4.07
N THR A 215 8.99 -5.89 5.05
CA THR A 215 8.59 -7.10 5.78
C THR A 215 8.48 -6.84 7.28
N PRO A 216 7.58 -7.55 8.00
CA PRO A 216 7.41 -7.35 9.44
C PRO A 216 8.71 -7.66 10.21
N PRO A 217 8.92 -7.04 11.39
CA PRO A 217 10.05 -7.37 12.25
C PRO A 217 10.01 -8.85 12.66
N PRO A 218 11.18 -9.50 12.85
CA PRO A 218 11.23 -10.90 13.23
C PRO A 218 10.43 -11.14 14.52
N PRO A 219 9.64 -12.22 14.59
CA PRO A 219 8.93 -12.58 15.81
C PRO A 219 9.92 -12.84 16.96
N PRO A 220 9.53 -12.59 18.22
CA PRO A 220 10.37 -12.85 19.38
C PRO A 220 10.86 -14.31 19.41
N PRO A 221 12.07 -14.60 19.92
CA PRO A 221 12.57 -15.97 20.06
C PRO A 221 11.57 -16.80 20.89
N GLY A 222 10.90 -17.78 20.26
CA GLY A 222 9.94 -18.66 20.93
C GLY A 222 8.60 -18.91 20.23
N ALA A 223 8.33 -18.30 19.06
CA ALA A 223 7.10 -18.52 18.29
C ALA A 223 7.25 -19.57 17.16
N GLU A 224 8.10 -20.58 17.34
CA GLU A 224 8.24 -21.72 16.42
C GLU A 224 7.10 -22.71 16.73
N ASN A 225 5.94 -22.55 16.08
CA ASN A 225 4.95 -23.61 15.99
C ASN A 225 4.67 -23.91 14.52
N GLU A 226 4.81 -25.19 14.20
CA GLU A 226 4.98 -25.80 12.89
C GLU A 226 3.93 -25.39 11.83
N LEU A 227 4.41 -24.89 10.69
CA LEU A 227 3.60 -24.73 9.48
C LEU A 227 3.41 -26.10 8.77
N PRO A 228 2.26 -26.34 8.11
CA PRO A 228 1.97 -27.60 7.42
C PRO A 228 2.83 -27.81 6.16
N PRO A 229 3.10 -29.07 5.76
CA PRO A 229 3.88 -29.38 4.56
C PRO A 229 3.14 -29.00 3.28
N LEU A 230 3.89 -28.49 2.29
CA LEU A 230 3.38 -28.09 0.97
C LEU A 230 2.91 -29.30 0.14
N PRO A 231 1.83 -29.16 -0.65
CA PRO A 231 1.46 -30.14 -1.67
C PRO A 231 2.27 -29.94 -2.97
N GLY A 232 2.75 -31.03 -3.56
CA GLY A 232 3.27 -31.10 -4.93
C GLY A 232 4.77 -31.37 -5.04
N GLY A 233 5.14 -32.52 -5.60
CA GLY A 233 6.50 -33.05 -5.59
C GLY A 233 7.30 -32.98 -6.91
N VAL A 234 8.57 -33.36 -6.74
CA VAL A 234 9.63 -33.84 -7.66
C VAL A 234 10.17 -32.86 -8.73
N PRO A 235 11.48 -32.91 -9.17
CA PRO A 235 12.54 -33.91 -8.92
C PRO A 235 13.93 -33.38 -8.51
N ARG A 236 14.85 -34.30 -8.13
CA ARG A 236 16.27 -34.03 -7.84
C ARG A 236 17.09 -33.97 -9.13
N LEU A 237 18.04 -33.02 -9.24
CA LEU A 237 19.05 -32.99 -10.31
C LEU A 237 20.17 -34.03 -10.08
N PRO A 238 20.80 -34.53 -11.17
CA PRO A 238 21.67 -35.70 -11.13
C PRO A 238 23.03 -35.40 -10.52
N LYS A 239 23.53 -36.33 -9.71
CA LYS A 239 24.89 -36.28 -9.14
C LYS A 239 25.92 -36.41 -10.28
N GLY A 240 26.71 -35.36 -10.47
CA GLY A 240 27.90 -35.41 -11.33
C GLY A 240 28.88 -36.47 -10.84
N ARG A 241 29.38 -37.28 -11.80
CA ARG A 241 30.44 -38.28 -11.63
C ARG A 241 31.62 -37.73 -10.81
N LYS A 242 31.99 -38.43 -9.74
CA LYS A 242 33.39 -38.46 -9.28
C LYS A 242 34.06 -39.69 -9.93
N ARG A 243 35.32 -39.47 -10.33
CA ARG A 243 36.22 -40.43 -10.97
C ARG A 243 36.36 -41.72 -10.18
#